data_AF-A0A7C0UAE5-F1
#
_entry.id   AF-A0A7C0UAE5-F1
#
_cell.length_a   1.000
_cell.length_b   1.000
_cell.length_c   1.000
_cell.angle_alpha   90.00
_cell.angle_beta   90.00
_cell.angle_gamma   90.00
#
_symmetry.space_group_name_H-M   'P 1'
#
loop_
_entity.id
_entity.type
_entity.pdbx_description
1 polymer ?
#
loop_
_entity_poly.entity_id
_entity_poly.type
_entity_poly.pdbx_seq_one_letter_code
_entity_poly.pdbx_strand_id
1 'polypeptide(L)'
;SRTNEITKETTEALESFQTRKAGLACFFEMYEVLKWYQRRAEEMNRAVLDDVLRTWIKLMTPFTPHVCEELWNLLGNEGFVSSSPWPGYNEKLIDEKLDRMEDIVRQTLIDINEIIRLVGKKPKKIYIYTSPEWKHVVYSKIIESKGGDARSIIPAIMRSPEGRKYGKEALRFAQSLVKNLANLKEVLSAEDEYTALKDAERFFEREFKCEVRVMYASESKSEKALRAEPGKPGIEIVSD
;
A
#
# COMPACT_ATOMS: atom_id res chain seq x y z
N SER A 1 8.47 8.71 -2.84
CA SER A 1 7.23 8.72 -3.64
C SER A 1 6.17 9.67 -3.08
N ARG A 2 5.32 9.25 -2.12
CA ARG A 2 4.12 9.99 -1.66
C ARG A 2 4.25 11.51 -1.45
N THR A 3 5.31 12.01 -0.81
CA THR A 3 5.49 13.48 -0.63
C THR A 3 5.56 14.23 -1.96
N ASN A 4 6.21 13.66 -2.98
CA ASN A 4 6.27 14.26 -4.32
C ASN A 4 4.90 14.23 -5.01
N GLU A 5 4.15 13.14 -4.84
CA GLU A 5 2.79 13.02 -5.37
C GLU A 5 1.84 14.04 -4.74
N ILE A 6 1.87 14.19 -3.41
CA ILE A 6 1.07 15.21 -2.69
C ILE A 6 1.46 16.63 -3.11
N THR A 7 2.76 16.88 -3.30
CA THR A 7 3.26 18.18 -3.77
C THR A 7 2.73 18.48 -5.18
N LYS A 8 2.75 17.49 -6.09
CA LYS A 8 2.17 17.59 -7.44
C LYS A 8 0.67 17.87 -7.37
N GLU A 9 -0.09 17.05 -6.66
CA GLU A 9 -1.55 17.18 -6.57
C GLU A 9 -1.98 18.51 -5.93
N THR A 10 -1.28 18.95 -4.88
CA THR A 10 -1.55 20.24 -4.23
C THR A 10 -1.30 21.39 -5.20
N THR A 11 -0.20 21.33 -5.95
CA THR A 11 0.17 22.37 -6.92
C THR A 11 -0.88 22.46 -8.03
N GLU A 12 -1.21 21.35 -8.68
CA GLU A 12 -2.22 21.30 -9.75
C GLU A 12 -3.61 21.75 -9.26
N ALA A 13 -3.98 21.37 -8.03
CA ALA A 13 -5.22 21.79 -7.42
C ALA A 13 -5.27 23.29 -7.15
N LEU A 14 -4.18 23.90 -6.65
CA LEU A 14 -4.09 25.34 -6.43
C LEU A 14 -4.12 26.12 -7.75
N GLU A 15 -3.40 25.66 -8.77
CA GLU A 15 -3.42 26.25 -10.13
C GLU A 15 -4.83 26.21 -10.74
N SER A 16 -5.60 25.17 -10.42
CA SER A 16 -7.00 25.01 -10.85
C SER A 16 -8.01 25.67 -9.90
N PHE A 17 -7.57 26.47 -8.92
CA PHE A 17 -8.40 27.11 -7.88
C PHE A 17 -9.25 26.13 -7.03
N GLN A 18 -8.86 24.86 -6.98
CA GLN A 18 -9.51 23.83 -6.17
C GLN A 18 -8.97 23.84 -4.73
N THR A 19 -9.17 24.94 -4.01
CA THR A 19 -8.60 25.15 -2.66
C THR A 19 -8.95 24.06 -1.66
N ARG A 20 -10.18 23.51 -1.72
CA ARG A 20 -10.57 22.37 -0.87
C ARG A 20 -9.73 21.13 -1.18
N LYS A 21 -9.52 20.79 -2.45
CA LYS A 21 -8.73 19.63 -2.86
C LYS A 21 -7.28 19.81 -2.41
N ALA A 22 -6.69 20.96 -2.70
CA ALA A 22 -5.33 21.30 -2.29
C ALA A 22 -5.14 21.20 -0.78
N GLY A 23 -6.03 21.82 0.00
CA GLY A 23 -5.96 21.79 1.46
C GLY A 23 -6.15 20.38 2.04
N LEU A 24 -7.01 19.56 1.44
CA LEU A 24 -7.18 18.16 1.86
C LEU A 24 -5.90 17.34 1.62
N ALA A 25 -5.31 17.45 0.43
CA ALA A 25 -4.09 16.74 0.06
C ALA A 25 -2.90 17.17 0.94
N CYS A 26 -2.59 18.47 0.99
CA CYS A 26 -1.42 18.94 1.71
C CYS A 26 -1.55 18.78 3.23
N PHE A 27 -2.76 18.82 3.80
CA PHE A 27 -2.93 18.64 5.24
C PHE A 27 -3.10 17.18 5.64
N PHE A 28 -4.19 16.52 5.19
CA PHE A 28 -4.55 15.19 5.68
C PHE A 28 -3.67 14.09 5.11
N GLU A 29 -3.36 14.14 3.80
CA GLU A 29 -2.57 13.07 3.19
C GLU A 29 -1.10 13.13 3.66
N MET A 30 -0.53 14.33 3.73
CA MET A 30 0.83 14.50 4.25
C MET A 30 0.95 14.04 5.71
N TYR A 31 -0.05 14.38 6.54
CA TYR A 31 -0.11 13.91 7.92
C TYR A 31 -0.18 12.38 8.01
N GLU A 32 -1.01 11.74 7.19
CA GLU A 32 -1.12 10.27 7.16
C GLU A 32 0.18 9.61 6.69
N VAL A 33 0.89 10.20 5.73
CA VAL A 33 2.22 9.72 5.28
C VAL A 33 3.24 9.78 6.43
N LEU A 34 3.32 10.91 7.13
CA LEU A 34 4.25 11.07 8.26
C LEU A 34 3.93 10.15 9.42
N LYS A 35 2.65 10.02 9.77
CA LYS A 35 2.18 9.12 10.82
C LYS A 35 2.46 7.67 10.48
N TRP A 36 2.27 7.28 9.22
CA TRP A 36 2.61 5.94 8.76
C TRP A 36 4.12 5.71 8.80
N TYR A 37 4.93 6.65 8.30
CA TYR A 37 6.39 6.56 8.33
C TYR A 37 6.93 6.39 9.76
N GLN A 38 6.41 7.18 10.70
CA GLN A 38 6.76 7.08 12.12
C GLN A 38 6.43 5.72 12.73
N ARG A 39 5.31 5.10 12.31
CA ARG A 39 4.92 3.76 12.81
C ARG A 39 5.73 2.64 12.16
N ARG A 40 5.94 2.74 10.84
CA ARG A 40 6.58 1.73 10.00
C ARG A 40 8.08 1.66 10.25
N ALA A 41 8.76 2.80 10.32
CA ALA A 41 10.21 2.88 10.51
C ALA A 41 10.58 2.57 11.97
N GLU A 42 11.67 1.84 12.18
CA GLU A 42 12.31 1.73 13.51
C GLU A 42 12.98 3.04 13.91
N GLU A 43 13.71 3.62 12.96
CA GLU A 43 14.34 4.92 13.07
C GLU A 43 14.04 5.73 11.81
N MET A 44 13.52 6.94 11.99
CA MET A 44 13.25 7.84 10.87
C MET A 44 14.54 8.52 10.42
N ASN A 45 14.76 8.54 9.10
CA ASN A 45 15.87 9.26 8.53
C ASN A 45 15.66 10.77 8.70
N ARG A 46 16.56 11.41 9.45
CA ARG A 46 16.45 12.84 9.78
C ARG A 46 16.47 13.74 8.55
N ALA A 47 17.29 13.42 7.55
CA ALA A 47 17.38 14.22 6.33
C ALA A 47 16.08 14.16 5.53
N VAL A 48 15.48 12.96 5.44
CA VAL A 48 14.16 12.79 4.81
C VAL A 48 13.08 13.53 5.59
N LEU A 49 13.08 13.42 6.92
CA LEU A 49 12.10 14.10 7.75
C LEU A 49 12.19 15.62 7.63
N ASP A 50 13.42 16.17 7.64
CA ASP A 50 13.66 17.60 7.48
C ASP A 50 13.16 18.12 6.11
N ASP A 51 13.47 17.40 5.04
CA ASP A 51 13.00 17.71 3.68
C ASP A 51 11.46 17.68 3.58
N VAL A 52 10.83 16.65 4.13
CA VAL A 52 9.37 16.50 4.14
C VAL A 52 8.71 17.61 4.96
N LEU A 53 9.25 17.95 6.15
CA LEU A 53 8.69 19.00 6.99
C LEU A 53 8.80 20.39 6.34
N ARG A 54 9.96 20.72 5.74
CA ARG A 54 10.12 21.98 4.99
C ARG A 54 9.17 22.06 3.80
N THR A 55 9.01 20.95 3.06
CA THR A 55 8.04 20.87 1.97
C THR A 55 6.61 21.06 2.47
N TRP A 56 6.24 20.39 3.56
CA TRP A 56 4.90 20.47 4.13
C TRP A 56 4.54 21.89 4.61
N ILE A 57 5.46 22.55 5.31
CA ILE A 57 5.30 23.93 5.77
C ILE A 57 5.05 24.87 4.59
N LYS A 58 5.82 24.74 3.50
CA LYS A 58 5.60 25.57 2.31
C LYS A 58 4.24 25.30 1.65
N LEU A 59 3.84 24.03 1.50
CA LEU A 59 2.52 23.67 0.96
C LEU A 59 1.36 24.22 1.80
N MET A 60 1.52 24.26 3.13
CA MET A 60 0.52 24.77 4.08
C MET A 60 0.49 26.31 4.18
N THR A 61 1.51 27.00 3.66
CA THR A 61 1.66 28.46 3.80
C THR A 61 0.45 29.26 3.27
N PRO A 62 -0.15 28.92 2.12
CA PRO A 62 -1.36 29.63 1.64
C PRO A 62 -2.60 29.47 2.55
N PHE A 63 -2.62 28.46 3.42
CA PHE A 63 -3.77 28.13 4.28
C PHE A 63 -3.58 28.63 5.71
N THR A 64 -2.38 28.46 6.26
CA THR A 64 -2.07 28.76 7.67
C THR A 64 -0.72 29.49 7.79
N PRO A 65 -0.57 30.71 7.21
CA PRO A 65 0.73 31.35 7.04
C PRO A 65 1.44 31.63 8.37
N HIS A 66 0.73 32.16 9.37
CA HIS A 66 1.34 32.50 10.67
C HIS A 66 1.96 31.28 11.38
N VAL A 67 1.27 30.13 11.35
CA VAL A 67 1.79 28.88 11.94
C VAL A 67 2.99 28.39 11.13
N CYS A 68 2.93 28.51 9.80
CA CYS A 68 4.03 28.09 8.93
C CYS A 68 5.29 28.94 9.15
N GLU A 69 5.18 30.25 9.39
CA GLU A 69 6.33 31.12 9.70
C GLU A 69 7.01 30.70 11.02
N GLU A 70 6.23 30.43 12.08
CA GLU A 70 6.80 29.95 13.35
C GLU A 70 7.49 28.59 13.18
N LEU A 71 6.86 27.64 12.48
CA LEU A 71 7.45 26.32 12.21
C LEU A 71 8.70 26.40 11.33
N TRP A 72 8.71 27.31 10.34
CA TRP A 72 9.86 27.56 9.48
C TRP A 72 11.08 28.03 10.27
N ASN A 73 10.87 28.98 11.20
CA ASN A 73 11.90 29.45 12.12
C ASN A 73 12.35 28.35 13.10
N LEU A 74 11.44 27.53 13.62
CA LEU A 74 11.77 26.40 14.51
C LEU A 74 12.64 25.34 13.83
N LEU A 75 12.52 25.15 12.52
CA LEU A 75 13.40 24.29 11.72
C LEU A 75 14.76 24.94 11.39
N GLY A 76 15.04 26.13 11.93
CA GLY A 76 16.29 26.87 11.73
C GLY A 76 16.46 27.44 10.33
N ASN A 77 15.35 27.68 9.60
CA ASN A 77 15.43 28.44 8.35
C ASN A 77 15.60 29.93 8.64
N GLU A 78 16.18 30.65 7.68
CA GLU A 78 16.23 32.11 7.67
C GLU A 78 15.14 32.70 6.76
N GLY A 79 14.78 33.95 7.03
CA GLY A 79 13.77 34.69 6.28
C GLY A 79 12.34 34.19 6.51
N PHE A 80 11.43 34.64 5.64
CA PHE A 80 10.01 34.31 5.73
C PHE A 80 9.65 33.16 4.78
N VAL A 81 8.85 32.18 5.22
CA VAL A 81 8.39 31.10 4.34
C VAL A 81 7.54 31.66 3.18
N SER A 82 6.79 32.73 3.43
CA SER A 82 6.02 33.45 2.41
C SER A 82 6.87 34.03 1.26
N SER A 83 8.17 34.26 1.50
CA SER A 83 9.13 34.71 0.47
C SER A 83 9.93 33.55 -0.13
N SER A 84 9.74 32.32 0.36
CA SER A 84 10.45 31.14 -0.11
C SER A 84 9.84 30.63 -1.43
N PRO A 85 10.64 29.97 -2.29
CA PRO A 85 10.11 29.37 -3.51
C PRO A 85 9.14 28.23 -3.16
N TRP A 86 8.05 28.16 -3.93
CA TRP A 86 7.10 27.05 -3.89
C TRP A 86 7.84 25.71 -4.04
N PRO A 87 7.51 24.67 -3.25
CA PRO A 87 8.23 23.41 -3.29
C PRO A 87 7.99 22.71 -4.62
N GLY A 88 9.07 22.32 -5.29
CA GLY A 88 9.00 21.47 -6.48
C GLY A 88 8.79 20.01 -6.10
N TYR A 89 8.27 19.22 -7.04
CA TYR A 89 8.24 17.76 -6.96
C TYR A 89 9.14 17.14 -8.04
N ASN A 90 9.64 15.95 -7.77
CA ASN A 90 10.44 15.16 -8.70
C ASN A 90 9.67 13.92 -9.14
N GLU A 91 9.20 13.91 -10.39
CA GLU A 91 8.45 12.78 -10.96
C GLU A 91 9.23 11.48 -10.94
N LYS A 92 10.57 11.52 -11.01
CA LYS A 92 11.40 10.31 -10.96
C LYS A 92 11.42 9.64 -9.59
N LEU A 93 10.99 10.36 -8.54
CA LEU A 93 10.88 9.82 -7.18
C LEU A 93 9.47 9.31 -6.87
N ILE A 94 8.52 9.50 -7.78
CA ILE A 94 7.18 8.91 -7.71
C ILE A 94 7.28 7.50 -8.27
N ASP A 95 7.01 6.51 -7.41
CA ASP A 95 7.17 5.10 -7.73
C ASP A 95 5.93 4.34 -7.25
N GLU A 96 5.02 4.09 -8.20
CA GLU A 96 3.77 3.37 -7.92
C GLU A 96 4.01 1.96 -7.41
N LYS A 97 5.12 1.31 -7.79
CA LYS A 97 5.45 -0.03 -7.31
C LYS A 97 5.77 0.03 -5.83
N LEU A 98 6.62 0.96 -5.39
CA LEU A 98 6.92 1.15 -3.97
C LEU A 98 5.68 1.53 -3.15
N ASP A 99 4.83 2.41 -3.69
CA ASP A 99 3.58 2.78 -3.01
C ASP A 99 2.65 1.57 -2.85
N ARG A 100 2.52 0.72 -3.87
CA ARG A 100 1.76 -0.55 -3.78
C ARG A 100 2.38 -1.54 -2.79
N MET A 101 3.72 -1.61 -2.71
CA MET A 101 4.42 -2.45 -1.73
C MET A 101 4.13 -2.00 -0.30
N GLU A 102 4.06 -0.69 -0.07
CA GLU A 102 3.74 -0.18 1.25
C GLU A 102 2.24 -0.32 1.58
N ASP A 103 1.36 -0.15 0.58
CA ASP A 103 -0.08 -0.34 0.72
C ASP A 103 -0.42 -1.78 1.13
N ILE A 104 0.24 -2.80 0.57
CA ILE A 104 -0.05 -4.18 0.98
C ILE A 104 0.37 -4.44 2.43
N VAL A 105 1.48 -3.85 2.89
CA VAL A 105 1.91 -3.93 4.30
C VAL A 105 0.86 -3.27 5.19
N ARG A 106 0.40 -2.07 4.83
CA ARG A 106 -0.63 -1.33 5.57
C ARG A 106 -1.95 -2.09 5.62
N GLN A 107 -2.39 -2.67 4.51
CA GLN A 107 -3.64 -3.43 4.46
C GLN A 107 -3.54 -4.72 5.29
N THR A 108 -2.42 -5.44 5.17
CA THR A 108 -2.17 -6.66 5.96
C THR A 108 -2.20 -6.36 7.46
N LEU A 109 -1.67 -5.22 7.88
CA LEU A 109 -1.74 -4.77 9.27
C LEU A 109 -3.18 -4.58 9.75
N ILE A 110 -4.02 -3.94 8.92
CA ILE A 110 -5.44 -3.72 9.22
C ILE A 110 -6.15 -5.07 9.33
N ASP A 111 -5.95 -5.95 8.35
CA ASP A 111 -6.58 -7.27 8.29
C ASP A 111 -6.22 -8.14 9.51
N ILE A 112 -4.93 -8.17 9.91
CA ILE A 112 -4.50 -8.89 11.12
C ILE A 112 -5.18 -8.31 12.36
N ASN A 113 -5.24 -6.98 12.49
CA ASN A 113 -5.92 -6.34 13.63
C ASN A 113 -7.41 -6.68 13.68
N GLU A 114 -8.08 -6.72 12.54
CA GLU A 114 -9.48 -7.15 12.46
C GLU A 114 -9.65 -8.61 12.88
N ILE A 115 -8.77 -9.52 12.43
CA ILE A 115 -8.81 -10.92 12.84
C ILE A 115 -8.58 -11.07 14.34
N ILE A 116 -7.60 -10.36 14.93
CA ILE A 116 -7.33 -10.40 16.37
C ILE A 116 -8.55 -9.92 17.15
N ARG A 117 -9.21 -8.83 16.70
CA ARG A 117 -10.44 -8.31 17.32
C ARG A 117 -11.58 -9.34 17.28
N LEU A 118 -11.73 -10.06 16.16
CA LEU A 118 -12.77 -11.08 16.00
C LEU A 118 -12.50 -12.34 16.85
N VAL A 119 -11.24 -12.77 16.95
CA VAL A 119 -10.84 -13.96 17.73
C VAL A 119 -10.87 -13.67 19.24
N GLY A 120 -10.57 -12.44 19.65
CA GLY A 120 -10.61 -12.01 21.06
C GLY A 120 -9.50 -12.61 21.93
N LYS A 121 -8.50 -13.26 21.34
CA LYS A 121 -7.35 -13.87 22.03
C LYS A 121 -6.04 -13.24 21.56
N LYS A 122 -5.03 -13.26 22.44
CA LYS A 122 -3.70 -12.75 22.09
C LYS A 122 -3.00 -13.71 21.11
N PRO A 123 -2.43 -13.21 20.00
CA PRO A 123 -1.68 -14.04 19.06
C PRO A 123 -0.35 -14.47 19.70
N LYS A 124 0.03 -15.74 19.51
CA LYS A 124 1.38 -16.23 19.82
C LYS A 124 2.27 -16.27 18.60
N LYS A 125 1.72 -16.71 17.47
CA LYS A 125 2.40 -16.75 16.17
C LYS A 125 1.45 -16.34 15.06
N ILE A 126 1.94 -15.59 14.09
CA ILE A 126 1.20 -15.18 12.91
C ILE A 126 1.96 -15.66 11.68
N TYR A 127 1.27 -16.37 10.80
CA TYR A 127 1.78 -16.73 9.48
C TYR A 127 1.07 -15.89 8.42
N ILE A 128 1.87 -15.28 7.57
CA ILE A 128 1.41 -14.52 6.42
C ILE A 128 1.86 -15.28 5.17
N TYR A 129 0.91 -15.65 4.33
CA TYR A 129 1.13 -16.42 3.12
C TYR A 129 0.93 -15.54 1.90
N THR A 130 1.96 -15.42 1.07
CA THR A 130 1.82 -14.78 -0.24
C THR A 130 1.01 -15.65 -1.18
N SER A 131 0.31 -15.02 -2.12
CA SER A 131 -0.57 -15.76 -3.01
C SER A 131 0.21 -16.71 -3.95
N PRO A 132 -0.32 -17.89 -4.29
CA PRO A 132 0.33 -18.80 -5.22
C PRO A 132 0.59 -18.16 -6.60
N GLU A 133 1.75 -18.43 -7.20
CA GLU A 133 2.16 -17.87 -8.51
C GLU A 133 1.09 -18.01 -9.59
N TRP A 134 0.42 -19.17 -9.67
CA TRP A 134 -0.61 -19.41 -10.68
C TRP A 134 -1.80 -18.45 -10.56
N LYS A 135 -2.11 -17.94 -9.35
CA LYS A 135 -3.17 -16.93 -9.17
C LYS A 135 -2.73 -15.57 -9.70
N HIS A 136 -1.45 -15.19 -9.56
CA HIS A 136 -0.92 -13.97 -10.19
C HIS A 136 -0.99 -14.07 -11.73
N VAL A 137 -0.71 -15.24 -12.30
CA VAL A 137 -0.84 -15.47 -13.76
C VAL A 137 -2.28 -15.36 -14.23
N VAL A 138 -3.24 -15.91 -13.47
CA VAL A 138 -4.67 -15.77 -13.81
C VAL A 138 -5.14 -14.32 -13.64
N TYR A 139 -4.69 -13.64 -12.59
CA TYR A 139 -5.06 -12.25 -12.29
C TYR A 139 -4.56 -11.28 -13.37
N SER A 140 -3.28 -11.39 -13.75
CA SER A 140 -2.68 -10.57 -14.83
C SER A 140 -3.40 -10.76 -16.17
N LYS A 141 -3.68 -12.00 -16.57
CA LYS A 141 -4.44 -12.28 -17.80
C LYS A 141 -5.84 -11.65 -17.81
N ILE A 142 -6.50 -11.59 -16.65
CA ILE A 142 -7.82 -10.94 -16.52
C ILE A 142 -7.70 -9.42 -16.64
N ILE A 143 -6.65 -8.83 -16.05
CA ILE A 143 -6.39 -7.39 -16.16
C ILE A 143 -6.04 -6.98 -17.58
N GLU A 144 -5.18 -7.72 -18.27
CA GLU A 144 -4.85 -7.47 -19.68
C GLU A 144 -6.08 -7.58 -20.59
N SER A 145 -7.05 -8.42 -20.19
CA SER A 145 -8.33 -8.58 -20.88
C SER A 145 -9.40 -7.57 -20.43
N LYS A 146 -9.06 -6.54 -19.63
CA LYS A 146 -9.98 -5.46 -19.27
C LYS A 146 -10.51 -4.80 -20.53
N GLY A 147 -11.81 -5.00 -20.80
CA GLY A 147 -12.48 -4.52 -22.01
C GLY A 147 -13.11 -5.64 -22.86
N GLY A 148 -12.78 -6.91 -22.59
CA GLY A 148 -13.44 -8.08 -23.20
C GLY A 148 -14.73 -8.51 -22.47
N ASP A 149 -15.58 -9.27 -23.15
CA ASP A 149 -16.78 -9.86 -22.54
C ASP A 149 -16.38 -10.87 -21.46
N ALA A 150 -16.99 -10.77 -20.27
CA ALA A 150 -16.83 -11.70 -19.16
C ALA A 150 -16.99 -13.17 -19.60
N ARG A 151 -17.80 -13.44 -20.63
CA ARG A 151 -18.02 -14.78 -21.20
C ARG A 151 -16.86 -15.33 -22.00
N SER A 152 -15.94 -14.50 -22.51
CA SER A 152 -14.76 -14.95 -23.26
C SER A 152 -13.53 -15.19 -22.38
N ILE A 153 -13.45 -14.51 -21.23
CA ILE A 153 -12.30 -14.57 -20.30
C ILE A 153 -12.19 -15.95 -19.63
N ILE A 154 -13.31 -16.50 -19.13
CA ILE A 154 -13.31 -17.78 -18.43
C ILE A 154 -12.82 -18.94 -19.33
N PRO A 155 -13.34 -19.13 -20.56
CA PRO A 155 -12.82 -20.15 -21.47
C PRO A 155 -11.34 -19.98 -21.81
N ALA A 156 -10.85 -18.74 -21.93
CA ALA A 156 -9.43 -18.46 -22.20
C ALA A 156 -8.54 -18.90 -21.04
N ILE A 157 -8.93 -18.62 -19.79
CA ILE A 157 -8.23 -19.08 -18.60
C ILE A 157 -8.25 -20.60 -18.51
N MET A 158 -9.38 -21.25 -18.77
CA MET A 158 -9.46 -22.72 -18.73
C MET A 158 -8.61 -23.42 -19.79
N ARG A 159 -8.30 -22.74 -20.91
CA ARG A 159 -7.37 -23.25 -21.94
C ARG A 159 -5.90 -23.09 -21.56
N SER A 160 -5.59 -22.19 -20.62
CA SER A 160 -4.22 -21.95 -20.15
C SER A 160 -3.65 -23.12 -19.34
N PRO A 161 -2.31 -23.23 -19.19
CA PRO A 161 -1.68 -24.26 -18.37
C PRO A 161 -2.20 -24.26 -16.93
N GLU A 162 -2.42 -23.08 -16.36
CA GLU A 162 -2.90 -22.91 -14.98
C GLU A 162 -4.35 -23.41 -14.85
N GLY A 163 -5.21 -23.04 -15.79
CA GLY A 163 -6.61 -23.50 -15.81
C GLY A 163 -6.76 -25.00 -15.98
N ARG A 164 -5.89 -25.64 -16.78
CA ARG A 164 -5.86 -27.12 -16.92
C ARG A 164 -5.37 -27.83 -15.67
N LYS A 165 -4.36 -27.25 -14.99
CA LYS A 165 -3.75 -27.82 -13.79
C LYS A 165 -4.64 -27.71 -12.56
N TYR A 166 -5.25 -26.54 -12.34
CA TYR A 166 -6.04 -26.24 -11.13
C TYR A 166 -7.56 -26.35 -11.34
N GLY A 167 -8.02 -26.50 -12.59
CA GLY A 167 -9.38 -26.93 -12.95
C GLY A 167 -10.49 -26.13 -12.25
N LYS A 168 -11.20 -26.78 -11.31
CA LYS A 168 -12.33 -26.19 -10.59
C LYS A 168 -11.94 -25.01 -9.71
N GLU A 169 -10.73 -25.00 -9.15
CA GLU A 169 -10.26 -23.89 -8.31
C GLU A 169 -9.95 -22.64 -9.14
N ALA A 170 -9.29 -22.83 -10.29
CA ALA A 170 -9.06 -21.76 -11.25
C ALA A 170 -10.37 -21.15 -11.77
N LEU A 171 -11.38 -21.99 -12.02
CA LEU A 171 -12.71 -21.54 -12.43
C LEU A 171 -13.37 -20.64 -11.36
N ARG A 172 -13.39 -21.08 -10.09
CA ARG A 172 -13.98 -20.31 -8.99
C ARG A 172 -13.26 -18.98 -8.78
N PHE A 173 -11.93 -19.00 -8.82
CA PHE A 173 -11.11 -17.81 -8.68
C PHE A 173 -11.36 -16.82 -9.84
N ALA A 174 -11.35 -17.29 -11.08
CA ALA A 174 -11.66 -16.46 -12.25
C ALA A 174 -13.08 -15.86 -12.18
N GLN A 175 -14.09 -16.63 -11.76
CA GLN A 175 -15.46 -16.14 -11.59
C GLN A 175 -15.55 -15.03 -10.52
N SER A 176 -14.85 -15.18 -9.40
CA SER A 176 -14.78 -14.17 -8.34
C SER A 176 -14.19 -12.85 -8.86
N LEU A 177 -13.10 -12.94 -9.63
CA LEU A 177 -12.43 -11.78 -10.22
C LEU A 177 -13.29 -11.08 -11.27
N VAL A 178 -13.92 -11.85 -12.17
CA VAL A 178 -14.80 -11.29 -13.22
C VAL A 178 -16.01 -10.58 -12.62
N LYS A 179 -16.57 -11.08 -11.50
CA LYS A 179 -17.67 -10.39 -10.80
C LYS A 179 -17.29 -8.99 -10.31
N ASN A 180 -16.03 -8.78 -9.98
CA ASN A 180 -15.49 -7.53 -9.44
C ASN A 180 -14.55 -6.83 -10.44
N LEU A 181 -14.65 -7.11 -11.74
CA LEU A 181 -13.71 -6.68 -12.78
C LEU A 181 -13.47 -5.15 -12.80
N ALA A 182 -14.54 -4.36 -12.60
CA ALA A 182 -14.49 -2.90 -12.58
C ALA A 182 -13.61 -2.33 -11.46
N ASN A 183 -13.43 -3.07 -10.36
CA ASN A 183 -12.69 -2.64 -9.19
C ASN A 183 -11.30 -3.30 -9.08
N LEU A 184 -10.91 -4.14 -10.03
CA LEU A 184 -9.58 -4.75 -10.02
C LEU A 184 -8.53 -3.68 -10.30
N LYS A 185 -7.53 -3.59 -9.42
CA LYS A 185 -6.36 -2.73 -9.60
C LYS A 185 -5.19 -3.58 -10.06
N GLU A 186 -4.19 -2.95 -10.65
CA GLU A 186 -2.92 -3.66 -10.87
C GLU A 186 -2.34 -4.11 -9.53
N VAL A 187 -1.84 -5.33 -9.52
CA VAL A 187 -1.22 -5.96 -8.34
C VAL A 187 0.27 -6.14 -8.59
N LEU A 188 1.01 -6.24 -7.50
CA LEU A 188 2.42 -6.58 -7.53
C LEU A 188 2.65 -7.98 -8.09
N SER A 189 3.87 -8.21 -8.55
CA SER A 189 4.34 -9.57 -8.83
C SER A 189 4.38 -10.39 -7.54
N ALA A 190 4.34 -11.72 -7.65
CA ALA A 190 4.42 -12.61 -6.49
C ALA A 190 5.72 -12.38 -5.67
N GLU A 191 6.82 -12.09 -6.37
CA GLU A 191 8.12 -11.81 -5.77
C GLU A 191 8.15 -10.46 -5.05
N ASP A 192 7.58 -9.42 -5.65
CA ASP A 192 7.50 -8.10 -5.03
C ASP A 192 6.57 -8.10 -3.81
N GLU A 193 5.44 -8.82 -3.90
CA GLU A 193 4.52 -9.03 -2.78
C GLU A 193 5.21 -9.75 -1.62
N TYR A 194 5.96 -10.82 -1.92
CA TYR A 194 6.77 -11.52 -0.93
C TYR A 194 7.81 -10.61 -0.31
N THR A 195 8.57 -9.88 -1.12
CA THR A 195 9.63 -8.98 -0.67
C THR A 195 9.07 -7.91 0.26
N ALA A 196 7.97 -7.25 -0.13
CA ALA A 196 7.33 -6.21 0.68
C ALA A 196 6.89 -6.71 2.07
N LEU A 197 6.24 -7.88 2.11
CA LEU A 197 5.79 -8.47 3.38
C LEU A 197 6.97 -9.01 4.20
N LYS A 198 7.98 -9.59 3.53
CA LYS A 198 9.19 -10.12 4.18
C LYS A 198 9.99 -9.01 4.85
N ASP A 199 10.18 -7.88 4.17
CA ASP A 199 10.82 -6.68 4.72
C ASP A 199 10.01 -6.03 5.87
N ALA A 200 8.73 -6.37 5.99
CA ALA A 200 7.85 -5.93 7.06
C ALA A 200 7.74 -6.90 8.23
N GLU A 201 8.40 -8.07 8.22
CA GLU A 201 8.31 -9.06 9.31
C GLU A 201 8.61 -8.46 10.68
N ARG A 202 9.77 -7.80 10.82
CA ARG A 202 10.17 -7.15 12.08
C ARG A 202 9.19 -6.07 12.54
N PHE A 203 8.59 -5.36 11.60
CA PHE A 203 7.56 -4.37 11.89
C PHE A 203 6.32 -5.03 12.49
N PHE A 204 5.83 -6.10 11.86
CA PHE A 204 4.68 -6.85 12.38
C PHE A 204 4.97 -7.50 13.74
N GLU A 205 6.17 -8.05 13.95
CA GLU A 205 6.57 -8.62 15.24
C GLU A 205 6.53 -7.58 16.36
N ARG A 206 7.02 -6.36 16.10
CA ARG A 206 6.95 -5.24 17.05
C ARG A 206 5.52 -4.82 17.35
N GLU A 207 4.70 -4.71 16.30
CA GLU A 207 3.34 -4.20 16.41
C GLU A 207 2.42 -5.19 17.15
N PHE A 208 2.53 -6.48 16.87
CA PHE A 208 1.70 -7.52 17.48
C PHE A 208 2.32 -8.18 18.71
N LYS A 209 3.61 -7.94 18.98
CA LYS A 209 4.38 -8.52 20.10
C LYS A 209 4.36 -10.05 20.09
N CYS A 210 4.45 -10.63 18.89
CA CYS A 210 4.42 -12.07 18.66
C CYS A 210 5.35 -12.44 17.49
N GLU A 211 5.68 -13.71 17.33
CA GLU A 211 6.49 -14.19 16.20
C GLU A 211 5.66 -14.09 14.91
N VAL A 212 6.23 -13.48 13.87
CA VAL A 212 5.58 -13.34 12.56
C VAL A 212 6.45 -13.97 11.48
N ARG A 213 5.88 -14.82 10.64
CA ARG A 213 6.60 -15.45 9.52
C ARG A 213 5.85 -15.28 8.22
N VAL A 214 6.57 -14.78 7.22
CA VAL A 214 6.12 -14.67 5.84
C VAL A 214 6.66 -15.85 5.05
N MET A 215 5.76 -16.60 4.41
CA MET A 215 6.09 -17.81 3.64
C MET A 215 5.34 -17.80 2.32
N TYR A 216 5.87 -18.52 1.33
CA TYR A 216 5.11 -18.75 0.10
C TYR A 216 3.95 -19.69 0.39
N ALA A 217 2.80 -19.47 -0.25
CA ALA A 217 1.67 -20.39 -0.11
C ALA A 217 1.99 -21.83 -0.54
N SER A 218 2.98 -22.03 -1.41
CA SER A 218 3.48 -23.36 -1.81
C SER A 218 4.21 -24.11 -0.70
N GLU A 219 4.74 -23.41 0.30
CA GLU A 219 5.53 -24.00 1.40
C GLU A 219 4.64 -24.49 2.56
N SER A 220 3.34 -24.18 2.53
CA SER A 220 2.38 -24.55 3.57
C SER A 220 1.18 -25.31 3.03
N LYS A 221 0.69 -26.27 3.81
CA LYS A 221 -0.57 -27.00 3.53
C LYS A 221 -1.78 -26.35 4.21
N SER A 222 -1.59 -25.18 4.82
CA SER A 222 -2.67 -24.47 5.51
C SER A 222 -3.78 -24.07 4.53
N GLU A 223 -5.04 -24.17 4.97
CA GLU A 223 -6.18 -23.72 4.20
C GLU A 223 -6.11 -22.21 3.91
N LYS A 224 -5.49 -21.44 4.81
CA LYS A 224 -5.28 -19.99 4.64
C LYS A 224 -4.27 -19.69 3.55
N ALA A 225 -3.23 -20.52 3.38
CA ALA A 225 -2.26 -20.40 2.30
C ALA A 225 -2.93 -20.64 0.93
N LEU A 226 -3.76 -21.68 0.82
CA LEU A 226 -4.49 -21.98 -0.43
C LEU A 226 -5.50 -20.89 -0.81
N ARG A 227 -6.07 -20.20 0.18
CA ARG A 227 -7.03 -19.11 -0.02
C ARG A 227 -6.40 -17.74 -0.26
N ALA A 228 -5.08 -17.57 -0.08
CA ALA A 228 -4.39 -16.31 -0.37
C ALA A 228 -4.61 -15.90 -1.84
N GLU A 229 -4.88 -14.61 -2.09
CA GLU A 229 -5.11 -14.04 -3.42
C GLU A 229 -4.12 -12.89 -3.65
N PRO A 230 -3.76 -12.57 -4.91
CA PRO A 230 -2.86 -11.44 -5.19
C PRO A 230 -3.37 -10.15 -4.55
N GLY A 231 -2.51 -9.48 -3.77
CA GLY A 231 -2.87 -8.29 -3.00
C GLY A 231 -3.73 -8.55 -1.73
N LYS A 232 -4.03 -9.81 -1.42
CA LYS A 232 -4.74 -10.24 -0.21
C LYS A 232 -4.05 -11.48 0.38
N PRO A 233 -2.98 -11.27 1.17
CA PRO A 233 -2.22 -12.38 1.71
C PRO A 233 -3.08 -13.23 2.65
N GLY A 234 -2.79 -14.52 2.68
CA GLY A 234 -3.44 -15.46 3.59
C GLY A 234 -2.91 -15.26 5.00
N ILE A 235 -3.78 -14.95 5.96
CA ILE A 235 -3.38 -14.73 7.36
C ILE A 235 -3.86 -15.91 8.23
N GLU A 236 -2.93 -16.49 8.97
CA GLU A 236 -3.19 -17.52 9.96
C GLU A 236 -2.63 -17.09 11.32
N ILE A 237 -3.52 -17.00 12.31
CA ILE A 237 -3.16 -16.61 13.68
C ILE A 237 -3.26 -17.83 14.57
N VAL A 238 -2.15 -18.21 15.18
CA VAL A 238 -2.08 -19.24 16.21
C VAL A 238 -2.19 -18.55 17.56
N SER A 239 -3.32 -18.77 18.21
CA SER A 239 -3.64 -18.29 19.56
C SER A 239 -3.61 -19.44 20.56
N ASP A 240 -3.42 -19.13 21.84
CA ASP A 240 -3.64 -20.07 22.95
C ASP A 240 -5.11 -20.45 23.16
#